data_AF-A0A8J9STW7-F1
#
_entry.id   AF-A0A8J9STW7-F1
#
_cell.length_a   1.000
_cell.length_b   1.000
_cell.length_c   1.000
_cell.angle_alpha   90.00
_cell.angle_beta   90.00
_cell.angle_gamma   90.00
#
_symmetry.space_group_name_H-M   'P 1'
#
loop_
_entity.id
_entity.type
_entity.pdbx_description
1 polymer ?
#
loop_
_entity_poly.entity_id
_entity_poly.type
_entity_poly.pdbx_seq_one_letter_code
_entity_poly.pdbx_strand_id
1 'polypeptide(L)'
;KLDVIANDILKRALRFTGRLGVLASEEEDTPVDLMPRDPSTKKVLIDEGEKYVAVFDPLDGSSNVDAGIPTGTIIGIYEHDETCKIDPDALEEDRTKQENLCLANTLQPGTNLVAAAYCLYSSSTFLVLTLGAGTYGFTLDETIGEFVLSHPNIKIPECSSIMSFNEANTPSWDRPLQDTFAKWRTGTGKSGKKFSSRYIGSMVGDV
;
A
#
# COMPACT_ATOMS: atom_id res chain seq x y z
N LYS A 1 17.26 4.42 4.84
CA LYS A 1 17.82 5.71 4.31
C LYS A 1 17.07 6.14 3.06
N LEU A 2 16.85 5.22 2.13
CA LEU A 2 16.02 5.46 0.95
C LEU A 2 14.55 5.63 1.35
N ASP A 3 14.12 4.92 2.39
CA ASP A 3 12.78 4.93 2.98
C ASP A 3 12.39 6.32 3.47
N VAL A 4 13.25 6.97 4.27
CA VAL A 4 13.08 8.36 4.72
C VAL A 4 12.94 9.33 3.54
N ILE A 5 13.73 9.13 2.47
CA ILE A 5 13.68 9.99 1.28
C ILE A 5 12.37 9.76 0.52
N ALA A 6 11.96 8.51 0.33
CA ALA A 6 10.71 8.14 -0.33
C ALA A 6 9.50 8.69 0.43
N ASN A 7 9.50 8.55 1.77
CA ASN A 7 8.50 9.13 2.66
C ASN A 7 8.40 10.66 2.49
N ASP A 8 9.53 11.38 2.53
CA ASP A 8 9.57 12.83 2.35
C ASP A 8 9.03 13.27 0.98
N ILE A 9 9.38 12.56 -0.09
CA ILE A 9 8.93 12.85 -1.45
C ILE A 9 7.42 12.64 -1.56
N LEU A 10 6.90 11.51 -1.07
CA LEU A 10 5.48 11.19 -1.10
C LEU A 10 4.66 12.18 -0.27
N LYS A 11 5.10 12.50 0.94
CA LYS A 11 4.46 13.52 1.79
C LYS A 11 4.38 14.86 1.09
N ARG A 12 5.46 15.30 0.43
CA ARG A 12 5.46 16.56 -0.33
C ARG A 12 4.51 16.50 -1.53
N ALA A 13 4.58 15.44 -2.32
CA ALA A 13 3.73 15.27 -3.50
C ALA A 13 2.24 15.27 -3.13
N LEU A 14 1.87 14.55 -2.07
CA LEU A 14 0.49 14.44 -1.58
C LEU A 14 0.00 15.73 -0.91
N ARG A 15 0.86 16.42 -0.15
CA ARG A 15 0.51 17.67 0.55
C ARG A 15 0.04 18.77 -0.39
N PHE A 16 0.64 18.90 -1.57
CA PHE A 16 0.30 19.98 -2.50
C PHE A 16 -0.96 19.70 -3.35
N THR A 17 -1.66 18.58 -3.12
CA THR A 17 -2.90 18.25 -3.84
C THR A 17 -4.11 19.08 -3.39
N GLY A 18 -4.07 19.65 -2.18
CA GLY A 18 -5.17 20.43 -1.60
C GLY A 18 -6.42 19.63 -1.21
N ARG A 19 -6.39 18.29 -1.31
CA ARG A 19 -7.56 17.40 -1.09
C ARG A 19 -7.38 16.41 0.07
N LEU A 20 -6.18 16.32 0.62
CA LEU A 20 -5.81 15.37 1.67
C LEU A 20 -5.76 16.07 3.04
N GLY A 21 -6.50 15.52 4.01
CA GLY A 21 -6.49 16.00 5.40
C GLY A 21 -5.42 15.33 6.25
N VAL A 22 -5.28 14.00 6.12
CA VAL A 22 -4.40 13.17 6.95
C VAL A 22 -3.55 12.23 6.09
N LEU A 23 -2.29 12.05 6.50
CA LEU A 23 -1.38 11.04 5.96
C LEU A 23 -0.97 10.03 7.05
N ALA A 24 -0.99 8.75 6.73
CA ALA A 24 -0.37 7.70 7.54
C ALA A 24 0.71 7.01 6.71
N SER A 25 1.93 6.93 7.25
CA SER A 25 3.09 6.31 6.59
C SER A 25 3.58 5.15 7.44
N GLU A 26 4.05 4.07 6.81
CA GLU A 26 4.72 2.98 7.51
C GLU A 26 5.99 3.46 8.26
N GLU A 27 6.64 4.52 7.75
CA GLU A 27 7.86 5.09 8.32
C GLU A 27 7.64 6.06 9.51
N GLU A 28 6.38 6.28 9.93
CA GLU A 28 6.03 7.21 11.02
C GLU A 28 5.07 6.59 12.03
N ASP A 29 5.41 6.66 13.32
CA ASP A 29 4.61 6.10 14.40
C ASP A 29 3.24 6.78 14.56
N THR A 30 3.12 8.05 14.14
CA THR A 30 1.90 8.84 14.27
C THR A 30 1.46 9.46 12.93
N PRO A 31 0.15 9.46 12.63
CA PRO A 31 -0.35 10.10 11.42
C PRO A 31 -0.10 11.61 11.39
N VAL A 32 0.23 12.12 10.20
CA VAL A 32 0.55 13.52 9.96
C VAL A 32 -0.68 14.28 9.51
N ASP A 33 -1.03 15.26 10.31
CA ASP A 33 -2.01 16.29 9.97
C ASP A 33 -1.38 17.30 9.00
N LEU A 34 -1.98 17.45 7.81
CA LEU A 34 -1.50 18.36 6.77
C LEU A 34 -2.07 19.79 6.88
N MET A 35 -2.93 20.05 7.87
CA MET A 35 -3.63 21.32 8.00
C MET A 35 -2.71 22.49 8.38
N PRO A 36 -2.72 23.61 7.60
CA PRO A 36 -2.11 24.86 8.06
C PRO A 36 -3.00 25.50 9.14
N ARG A 37 -2.46 25.62 10.36
CA ARG A 37 -3.18 26.21 11.52
C ARG A 37 -3.17 27.75 11.57
N ASP A 38 -2.55 28.42 10.59
CA ASP A 38 -2.49 29.89 10.55
C ASP A 38 -3.36 30.44 9.40
N PRO A 39 -4.47 31.13 9.71
CA PRO A 39 -5.35 31.79 8.73
C PRO A 39 -4.63 32.77 7.79
N SER A 40 -3.46 33.29 8.18
CA SER A 40 -2.66 34.24 7.42
C SER A 40 -1.71 33.57 6.41
N THR A 41 -1.50 32.26 6.51
CA THR A 41 -0.62 31.48 5.62
C THR A 41 -1.36 30.79 4.48
N LYS A 42 -2.51 31.34 4.05
CA LYS A 42 -3.20 30.96 2.79
C LYS A 42 -2.30 31.25 1.56
N LYS A 43 -1.18 30.55 1.44
CA LYS A 43 -0.49 30.35 0.18
C LYS A 43 -1.37 29.41 -0.61
N VAL A 44 -2.20 30.05 -1.45
CA VAL A 44 -2.71 29.58 -2.74
C VAL A 44 -2.65 28.06 -2.88
N LEU A 45 -3.77 27.39 -2.70
CA LEU A 45 -4.34 26.38 -3.60
C LEU A 45 -5.64 25.82 -2.98
N ILE A 46 -6.76 26.35 -3.48
CA ILE A 46 -8.09 25.74 -3.65
C ILE A 46 -8.77 25.07 -2.43
N ASP A 47 -9.79 25.78 -1.96
CA ASP A 47 -10.85 25.44 -1.00
C ASP A 47 -11.79 24.32 -1.52
N GLU A 48 -11.29 23.08 -1.68
CA GLU A 48 -12.10 21.91 -2.07
C GLU A 48 -12.24 20.86 -0.96
N GLY A 49 -12.12 21.25 0.32
CA GLY A 49 -12.49 20.39 1.45
C GLY A 49 -11.54 19.21 1.72
N GLU A 50 -11.45 18.87 3.00
CA GLU A 50 -10.69 17.75 3.55
C GLU A 50 -11.42 16.44 3.27
N LYS A 51 -11.39 15.98 2.01
CA LYS A 51 -12.20 14.83 1.60
C LYS A 51 -11.52 13.49 1.75
N TYR A 52 -10.20 13.45 1.78
CA TYR A 52 -9.48 12.18 1.68
C TYR A 52 -8.38 12.02 2.74
N VAL A 53 -8.14 10.76 3.08
CA VAL A 53 -7.06 10.28 3.93
C VAL A 53 -6.20 9.34 3.09
N ALA A 54 -4.88 9.53 3.11
CA ALA A 54 -3.96 8.62 2.42
C ALA A 54 -3.16 7.80 3.44
N VAL A 55 -3.12 6.49 3.23
CA VAL A 55 -2.19 5.58 3.90
C VAL A 55 -1.19 5.08 2.86
N PHE A 56 0.08 4.99 3.19
CA PHE A 56 1.07 4.52 2.24
C PHE A 56 2.24 3.81 2.92
N ASP A 57 2.79 2.84 2.18
CA ASP A 57 4.12 2.30 2.41
C ASP A 57 5.05 2.95 1.37
N PRO A 58 5.97 3.82 1.79
CA PRO A 58 6.82 4.55 0.86
C PRO A 58 7.78 3.63 0.10
N LEU A 59 8.23 2.53 0.71
CA LEU A 59 9.16 1.60 0.11
C LEU A 59 9.06 0.17 0.69
N ASP A 60 8.11 -0.61 0.18
CA ASP A 60 8.01 -2.04 0.44
C ASP A 60 9.26 -2.76 -0.08
N GLY A 61 9.76 -3.70 0.72
CA GLY A 61 10.96 -4.46 0.39
C GLY A 61 12.25 -3.64 0.49
N SER A 62 12.27 -2.56 1.27
CA SER A 62 13.46 -1.74 1.53
C SER A 62 14.73 -2.54 1.89
N SER A 63 14.56 -3.63 2.65
CA SER A 63 15.64 -4.56 3.01
C SER A 63 16.28 -5.28 1.82
N ASN A 64 15.60 -5.32 0.67
CA ASN A 64 16.03 -5.98 -0.56
C ASN A 64 16.73 -5.02 -1.55
N VAL A 65 16.78 -3.71 -1.25
CA VAL A 65 17.39 -2.70 -2.13
C VAL A 65 18.85 -3.01 -2.41
N ASP A 66 19.62 -3.38 -1.37
CA ASP A 66 21.04 -3.71 -1.50
C ASP A 66 21.29 -4.99 -2.31
N ALA A 67 20.28 -5.86 -2.43
CA ALA A 67 20.34 -7.09 -3.21
C ALA A 67 19.93 -6.88 -4.68
N GLY A 68 19.49 -5.69 -5.07
CA GLY A 68 19.03 -5.40 -6.44
C GLY A 68 17.75 -6.15 -6.83
N ILE A 69 16.93 -6.47 -5.84
CA ILE A 69 15.66 -7.19 -5.99
C ILE A 69 14.52 -6.17 -6.09
N PRO A 70 13.37 -6.51 -6.72
CA PRO A 70 12.26 -5.58 -6.85
C PRO A 70 11.77 -5.02 -5.52
N THR A 71 11.39 -3.75 -5.52
CA THR A 71 10.77 -3.02 -4.41
C THR A 71 9.58 -2.23 -4.92
N GLY A 72 8.85 -1.53 -4.05
CA GLY A 72 7.75 -0.71 -4.54
C GLY A 72 7.16 0.25 -3.52
N THR A 73 6.25 1.09 -3.97
CA THR A 73 5.45 1.98 -3.11
C THR A 73 4.01 1.50 -3.14
N ILE A 74 3.33 1.49 -1.99
CA ILE A 74 1.91 1.10 -1.88
C ILE A 74 1.12 2.30 -1.35
N ILE A 75 -0.06 2.58 -1.92
CA ILE A 75 -0.91 3.71 -1.55
C ILE A 75 -2.37 3.23 -1.45
N GLY A 76 -3.03 3.58 -0.36
CA GLY A 76 -4.47 3.47 -0.17
C GLY A 76 -5.08 4.85 0.12
N ILE A 77 -6.20 5.15 -0.51
CA ILE A 77 -6.95 6.40 -0.31
C ILE A 77 -8.34 6.06 0.23
N TYR A 78 -8.70 6.71 1.32
CA TYR A 78 -10.02 6.66 1.95
C TYR A 78 -10.69 8.03 1.85
N GLU A 79 -12.01 8.05 1.89
CA GLU A 79 -12.74 9.28 2.22
C GLU A 79 -12.60 9.60 3.71
N HIS A 80 -12.60 10.89 4.04
CA HIS A 80 -12.57 11.36 5.40
C HIS A 80 -13.90 11.02 6.08
N ASP A 81 -13.85 10.20 7.12
CA ASP A 81 -15.03 9.83 7.90
C ASP A 81 -15.09 10.64 9.20
N GLU A 82 -15.88 11.71 9.21
CA GLU A 82 -16.15 12.53 10.41
C GLU A 82 -16.82 11.72 11.54
N THR A 83 -17.37 10.54 11.24
CA THR A 83 -18.11 9.69 12.18
C THR A 83 -17.29 8.53 12.74
N CYS A 84 -16.02 8.39 12.34
CA CYS A 84 -15.16 7.31 12.81
C CYS A 84 -14.91 7.45 14.32
N LYS A 85 -15.66 6.67 15.11
CA LYS A 85 -15.50 6.58 16.57
C LYS A 85 -14.43 5.55 16.85
N ILE A 86 -13.23 5.97 17.25
CA ILE A 86 -12.28 5.03 17.85
C ILE A 86 -12.87 4.57 19.18
N ASP A 87 -12.72 3.27 19.45
CA ASP A 87 -12.81 2.72 20.80
C ASP A 87 -11.98 3.58 21.79
N PRO A 88 -12.59 4.16 22.83
CA PRO A 88 -11.88 4.92 23.86
C PRO A 88 -10.72 4.14 24.48
N ASP A 89 -10.80 2.81 24.52
CA ASP A 89 -9.77 1.94 25.09
C ASP A 89 -8.56 1.73 24.14
N ALA A 90 -8.69 2.08 22.85
CA ALA A 90 -7.58 2.10 21.88
C ALA A 90 -6.83 3.46 21.87
N LEU A 91 -7.30 4.43 22.65
CA LEU A 91 -6.65 5.72 22.82
C LEU A 91 -5.71 5.68 24.01
N GLU A 92 -4.41 5.81 23.77
CA GLU A 92 -3.45 5.96 24.85
C GLU A 92 -3.68 7.30 25.58
N GLU A 93 -3.69 7.27 26.91
CA GLU A 93 -3.96 8.45 27.76
C GLU A 93 -2.94 9.59 27.56
N ASP A 94 -1.74 9.27 27.07
CA ASP A 94 -0.66 10.24 26.83
C ASP A 94 -0.75 10.98 25.48
N ARG A 95 -1.66 10.57 24.56
CA ARG A 95 -1.80 11.23 23.24
C ARG A 95 -2.75 12.41 23.29
N THR A 96 -2.42 13.46 22.55
CA THR A 96 -3.28 14.63 22.43
C THR A 96 -4.60 14.24 21.75
N LYS A 97 -5.69 14.94 22.10
CA LYS A 97 -7.02 14.75 21.48
C LYS A 97 -6.98 14.85 19.94
N GLN A 98 -6.02 15.59 19.39
CA GLN A 98 -5.82 15.78 17.95
C GLN A 98 -5.13 14.58 17.29
N GLU A 99 -4.09 14.01 17.90
CA GLU A 99 -3.45 12.78 17.40
C GLU A 99 -4.43 11.61 17.38
N ASN A 100 -5.28 11.53 18.42
CA ASN A 100 -6.34 10.55 18.50
C ASN A 100 -7.38 10.72 17.37
N LEU A 101 -7.76 11.95 17.01
CA LEU A 101 -8.66 12.19 15.87
C LEU A 101 -8.00 11.85 14.53
N CYS A 102 -6.72 12.18 14.37
CA CYS A 102 -5.94 11.86 13.17
C CYS A 102 -5.85 10.33 12.96
N LEU A 103 -5.59 9.59 14.03
CA LEU A 103 -5.59 8.13 14.05
C LEU A 103 -6.97 7.54 13.73
N ALA A 104 -8.06 8.21 14.12
CA ALA A 104 -9.41 7.72 13.87
C ALA A 104 -9.72 7.66 12.38
N ASN A 105 -9.29 8.72 11.69
CA ASN A 105 -9.50 8.89 10.27
C ASN A 105 -8.66 7.91 9.43
N THR A 106 -7.54 7.41 9.95
CA THR A 106 -6.71 6.41 9.25
C THR A 106 -7.12 4.97 9.52
N LEU A 107 -7.73 4.70 10.69
CA LEU A 107 -8.20 3.36 11.09
C LEU A 107 -9.57 3.02 10.49
N GLN A 108 -9.65 3.00 9.15
CA GLN A 108 -10.84 2.61 8.43
C GLN A 108 -10.71 1.19 7.85
N PRO A 109 -11.81 0.39 7.78
CA PRO A 109 -11.79 -0.89 7.10
C PRO A 109 -11.42 -0.74 5.61
N GLY A 110 -10.66 -1.69 5.06
CA GLY A 110 -10.27 -1.67 3.64
C GLY A 110 -11.44 -1.70 2.64
N THR A 111 -12.66 -2.02 3.08
CA THR A 111 -13.88 -1.90 2.27
C THR A 111 -14.26 -0.45 1.95
N ASN A 112 -13.72 0.53 2.69
CA ASN A 112 -13.96 1.94 2.50
C ASN A 112 -12.90 2.61 1.60
N LEU A 113 -11.95 1.84 1.03
CA LEU A 113 -10.98 2.36 0.07
C LEU A 113 -11.71 2.88 -1.18
N VAL A 114 -11.47 4.14 -1.51
CA VAL A 114 -12.00 4.77 -2.73
C VAL A 114 -11.01 4.70 -3.89
N ALA A 115 -9.72 4.59 -3.57
CA ALA A 115 -8.67 4.31 -4.54
C ALA A 115 -7.53 3.54 -3.88
N ALA A 116 -6.82 2.74 -4.66
CA ALA A 116 -5.60 2.08 -4.24
C ALA A 116 -4.64 1.97 -5.43
N ALA A 117 -3.34 2.03 -5.14
CA ALA A 117 -2.31 1.88 -6.14
C ALA A 117 -1.05 1.26 -5.55
N TYR A 118 -0.24 0.65 -6.40
CA TYR A 118 1.14 0.37 -6.10
C TYR A 118 2.03 0.71 -7.29
N CYS A 119 3.27 1.11 -7.01
CA CYS A 119 4.30 1.30 -8.02
C CYS A 119 5.40 0.26 -7.78
N LEU A 120 5.62 -0.62 -8.75
CA LEU A 120 6.68 -1.62 -8.73
C LEU A 120 7.94 -1.04 -9.38
N TYR A 121 9.05 -1.05 -8.63
CA TYR A 121 10.38 -0.69 -9.10
C TYR A 121 11.18 -1.97 -9.35
N SER A 122 11.35 -2.32 -10.63
CA SER A 122 12.07 -3.51 -11.06
C SER A 122 12.85 -3.22 -12.35
N SER A 123 13.12 -4.23 -13.16
CA SER A 123 13.63 -4.08 -14.54
C SER A 123 12.81 -3.13 -15.42
N SER A 124 11.56 -2.87 -15.05
CA SER A 124 10.75 -1.78 -15.55
C SER A 124 9.87 -1.25 -14.41
N THR A 125 9.48 0.03 -14.50
CA THR A 125 8.61 0.65 -13.49
C THR A 125 7.15 0.53 -13.91
N PHE A 126 6.33 -0.08 -13.06
CA PHE A 126 4.90 -0.28 -13.30
C PHE A 126 4.07 0.41 -12.23
N LEU A 127 3.13 1.26 -12.64
CA LEU A 127 2.09 1.79 -11.77
C LEU A 127 0.81 1.00 -12.00
N VAL A 128 0.29 0.35 -10.96
CA VAL A 128 -0.99 -0.34 -11.01
C VAL A 128 -1.95 0.36 -10.07
N LEU A 129 -3.13 0.73 -10.55
CA LEU A 129 -4.12 1.44 -9.75
C LEU A 129 -5.55 0.98 -10.01
N THR A 130 -6.42 1.24 -9.04
CA THR A 130 -7.88 1.06 -9.12
C THR A 130 -8.58 2.25 -8.48
N LEU A 131 -9.72 2.63 -9.06
CA LEU A 131 -10.66 3.62 -8.53
C LEU A 131 -12.04 2.97 -8.27
N GLY A 132 -12.08 1.64 -8.09
CA GLY A 132 -13.30 0.85 -7.89
C GLY A 132 -13.95 0.28 -9.17
N ALA A 133 -13.61 0.80 -10.35
CA ALA A 133 -14.17 0.34 -11.64
C ALA A 133 -13.23 -0.60 -12.44
N GLY A 134 -12.36 -1.33 -11.74
CA GLY A 134 -11.36 -2.23 -12.33
C GLY A 134 -9.92 -1.78 -12.06
N THR A 135 -8.98 -2.61 -12.46
CA THR A 135 -7.54 -2.44 -12.19
C THR A 135 -6.80 -2.14 -13.48
N TYR A 136 -5.94 -1.13 -13.48
CA TYR A 136 -5.23 -0.67 -14.67
C TYR A 136 -3.74 -0.58 -14.39
N GLY A 137 -2.93 -1.13 -15.29
CA GLY A 137 -1.47 -1.09 -15.23
C GLY A 137 -0.88 -0.15 -16.28
N PHE A 138 0.04 0.68 -15.84
CA PHE A 138 0.79 1.63 -16.64
C PHE A 138 2.27 1.31 -16.53
N THR A 139 3.00 1.46 -17.63
CA THR A 139 4.46 1.32 -17.65
C THR A 139 5.08 2.68 -17.84
N LEU A 140 6.09 3.01 -17.04
CA LEU A 140 6.85 4.24 -17.20
C LEU A 140 7.70 4.16 -18.47
N ASP A 141 7.48 5.09 -19.39
CA ASP A 141 8.40 5.33 -20.50
C ASP A 141 9.43 6.36 -20.06
N GLU A 142 10.65 5.90 -19.77
CA GLU A 142 11.76 6.75 -19.29
C GLU A 142 12.23 7.78 -20.33
N THR A 143 11.93 7.59 -21.62
CA THR A 143 12.37 8.53 -22.67
C THR A 143 11.56 9.81 -22.65
N ILE A 144 10.28 9.73 -22.28
CA ILE A 144 9.36 10.86 -22.20
C ILE A 144 9.00 11.23 -20.75
N GLY A 145 9.26 10.35 -19.79
CA GLY A 145 8.97 10.56 -18.37
C GLY A 145 7.49 10.40 -18.01
N GLU A 146 6.73 9.60 -18.76
CA GLU A 146 5.28 9.47 -18.62
C GLU A 146 4.85 8.02 -18.40
N PHE A 147 3.80 7.83 -17.60
CA PHE A 147 3.16 6.53 -17.43
C PHE A 147 2.19 6.26 -18.58
N VAL A 148 2.50 5.27 -19.41
CA VAL A 148 1.68 4.87 -20.54
C VAL A 148 0.83 3.66 -20.17
N LEU A 149 -0.47 3.72 -20.46
CA LEU A 149 -1.38 2.59 -20.22
C LEU A 149 -0.92 1.38 -21.04
N SER A 150 -0.49 0.33 -20.36
CA SER A 150 0.04 -0.90 -20.97
C SER A 150 -0.85 -2.11 -20.72
N HIS A 151 -1.59 -2.13 -19.61
CA HIS A 151 -2.43 -3.25 -19.18
C HIS A 151 -3.82 -2.75 -18.76
N PRO A 152 -4.77 -2.64 -19.71
CA PRO A 152 -6.12 -2.21 -19.40
C PRO A 152 -6.92 -3.32 -18.68
N ASN A 153 -7.66 -2.97 -17.63
CA ASN A 153 -8.62 -3.84 -16.93
C ASN A 153 -8.05 -5.23 -16.57
N ILE A 154 -6.93 -5.25 -15.84
CA ILE A 154 -6.24 -6.45 -15.35
C ILE A 154 -7.21 -7.37 -14.63
N LYS A 155 -7.12 -8.68 -14.94
CA LYS A 155 -7.86 -9.75 -14.27
C LYS A 155 -6.90 -10.83 -13.81
N ILE A 156 -7.02 -11.22 -12.54
CA ILE A 156 -6.31 -12.40 -12.03
C ILE A 156 -6.89 -13.67 -12.68
N PRO A 157 -6.05 -14.62 -13.15
CA PRO A 157 -6.56 -15.90 -13.65
C PRO A 157 -7.32 -16.66 -12.57
N GLU A 158 -8.43 -17.31 -12.92
CA GLU A 158 -9.24 -18.11 -11.97
C GLU A 158 -8.47 -19.29 -11.36
N CYS A 159 -7.44 -19.77 -12.04
CA CYS A 159 -6.60 -20.86 -11.60
C CYS A 159 -5.13 -20.57 -11.94
N SER A 160 -4.26 -20.80 -10.96
CA SER A 160 -2.81 -20.75 -11.12
C SER A 160 -2.17 -21.98 -10.48
N SER A 161 -0.96 -22.32 -10.91
CA SER A 161 -0.12 -23.35 -10.32
C SER A 161 1.21 -22.77 -9.81
N ILE A 162 1.16 -21.54 -9.30
CA ILE A 162 2.29 -20.84 -8.68
C ILE A 162 1.95 -20.62 -7.21
N MET A 163 2.94 -20.74 -6.33
CA MET A 163 2.83 -20.42 -4.91
C MET A 163 4.01 -19.56 -4.47
N SER A 164 3.75 -18.58 -3.60
CA SER A 164 4.75 -17.66 -3.03
C SER A 164 4.69 -17.72 -1.51
N PHE A 165 5.69 -18.37 -0.90
CA PHE A 165 5.81 -18.55 0.55
C PHE A 165 7.28 -18.57 0.96
N ASN A 166 7.58 -17.99 2.12
CA ASN A 166 8.87 -18.20 2.77
C ASN A 166 8.91 -19.57 3.46
N GLU A 167 9.34 -20.61 2.74
CA GLU A 167 9.38 -22.01 3.22
C GLU A 167 10.21 -22.20 4.51
N ALA A 168 11.14 -21.29 4.84
CA ALA A 168 11.92 -21.38 6.06
C ALA A 168 11.05 -21.32 7.33
N ASN A 169 9.86 -20.71 7.24
CA ASN A 169 8.91 -20.59 8.34
C ASN A 169 7.99 -21.81 8.51
N THR A 170 8.14 -22.86 7.68
CA THR A 170 7.31 -24.07 7.74
C THR A 170 7.13 -24.65 9.16
N PRO A 171 8.18 -24.74 10.01
CA PRO A 171 8.04 -25.29 11.36
C PRO A 171 7.08 -24.50 12.26
N SER A 172 6.90 -23.20 11.99
CA SER A 172 6.03 -22.31 12.76
C SER A 172 4.60 -22.23 12.24
N TRP A 173 4.34 -22.78 11.05
CA TRP A 173 3.00 -22.79 10.46
C TRP A 173 2.07 -23.74 11.20
N ASP A 174 0.79 -23.43 11.18
CA ASP A 174 -0.25 -24.32 11.67
C ASP A 174 -0.36 -25.58 10.79
N ARG A 175 -0.91 -26.65 11.37
CA ARG A 175 -0.98 -27.96 10.70
C ARG A 175 -1.72 -27.90 9.35
N PRO A 176 -2.87 -27.20 9.22
CA PRO A 176 -3.57 -27.06 7.93
C PRO A 176 -2.70 -26.46 6.82
N LEU A 177 -1.90 -25.43 7.11
CA LEU A 177 -1.02 -24.81 6.12
C LEU A 177 0.11 -25.74 5.71
N GLN A 178 0.75 -26.42 6.68
CA GLN A 178 1.80 -27.42 6.39
C GLN A 178 1.29 -28.54 5.47
N ASP A 179 0.11 -29.10 5.78
CA ASP A 179 -0.49 -30.18 4.99
C ASP A 179 -0.90 -29.71 3.58
N THR A 180 -1.41 -28.48 3.45
CA THR A 180 -1.78 -27.88 2.15
C THR A 180 -0.54 -27.64 1.29
N PHE A 181 0.50 -27.07 1.89
CA PHE A 181 1.77 -26.81 1.23
C PHE A 181 2.43 -28.10 0.72
N ALA A 182 2.45 -29.16 1.54
CA ALA A 182 2.96 -30.47 1.15
C ALA A 182 2.17 -31.09 -0.03
N LYS A 183 0.83 -30.92 -0.05
CA LYS A 183 -0.03 -31.38 -1.15
C LYS A 183 0.23 -30.64 -2.45
N TRP A 184 0.44 -29.33 -2.41
CA TRP A 184 0.80 -28.53 -3.59
C TRP A 184 2.18 -28.88 -4.15
N ARG A 185 3.16 -29.18 -3.29
CA ARG A 185 4.50 -29.65 -3.71
C ARG A 185 4.50 -31.02 -4.40
N THR A 186 3.57 -31.90 -4.01
CA THR A 186 3.49 -33.28 -4.52
C THR A 186 2.44 -33.48 -5.61
N GLY A 187 1.55 -32.50 -5.82
CA GLY A 187 0.43 -32.64 -6.74
C GLY A 187 -0.70 -33.54 -6.22
N THR A 188 -0.70 -33.84 -4.92
CA THR A 188 -1.74 -34.67 -4.26
C THR A 188 -2.92 -33.84 -3.73
N GLY A 189 -2.91 -32.53 -3.98
CA GLY A 189 -4.01 -31.63 -3.64
C GLY A 189 -5.21 -31.78 -4.57
N LYS A 190 -6.27 -31.01 -4.29
CA LYS A 190 -7.54 -31.04 -5.07
C LYS A 190 -7.35 -30.82 -6.57
N SER A 191 -6.36 -30.02 -6.98
CA SER A 191 -6.09 -29.73 -8.39
C SER A 191 -5.35 -30.84 -9.13
N GLY A 192 -4.75 -31.81 -8.42
CA GLY A 192 -3.88 -32.83 -9.02
C GLY A 192 -2.58 -32.28 -9.65
N LYS A 193 -2.31 -30.97 -9.52
CA LYS A 193 -1.18 -30.29 -10.14
C LYS A 193 -0.10 -29.98 -9.12
N LYS A 194 1.16 -30.18 -9.52
CA LYS A 194 2.32 -29.69 -8.77
C LYS A 194 2.49 -28.18 -9.00
N PHE A 195 2.65 -27.43 -7.91
CA PHE A 195 2.82 -25.98 -7.97
C PHE A 195 4.30 -25.61 -8.11
N SER A 196 4.57 -24.54 -8.84
CA SER A 196 5.89 -23.91 -8.92
C SER A 196 6.06 -22.91 -7.77
N SER A 197 7.15 -23.02 -7.02
CA SER A 197 7.49 -22.05 -5.97
C SER A 197 8.19 -20.83 -6.58
N ARG A 198 7.71 -19.63 -6.26
CA ARG A 198 8.29 -18.33 -6.63
C ARG A 198 8.12 -17.41 -5.44
N TYR A 199 9.21 -16.93 -4.86
CA TYR A 199 9.16 -16.03 -3.70
C TYR A 199 10.30 -15.03 -3.85
N ILE A 200 9.95 -13.77 -4.10
CA ILE A 200 10.91 -12.67 -4.29
C ILE A 200 11.30 -12.11 -2.92
N GLY A 201 10.35 -12.03 -1.99
CA GLY A 201 10.56 -11.47 -0.66
C GLY A 201 10.30 -9.96 -0.57
N SER A 202 9.71 -9.37 -1.61
CA SER A 202 9.04 -8.05 -1.58
C SER A 202 7.57 -8.28 -1.91
N MET A 203 6.68 -7.72 -1.09
CA MET A 203 5.25 -7.88 -1.28
C MET A 203 4.81 -7.33 -2.64
N VAL A 204 5.31 -6.16 -3.05
CA VAL A 204 4.95 -5.55 -4.34
C VAL A 204 5.44 -6.36 -5.54
N GLY A 205 6.54 -7.11 -5.38
CA GLY A 205 7.03 -8.02 -6.43
C GLY A 205 6.27 -9.34 -6.52
N ASP A 206 5.80 -9.87 -5.39
CA ASP A 206 5.11 -11.17 -5.31
C ASP A 206 3.59 -11.10 -5.57
N VAL A 207 2.97 -9.93 -5.35
CA VAL A 207 1.53 -9.65 -5.58
C VAL A 207 1.22 -9.33 -7.04
#